data_AF-A0A1S3QS45-F1
#
_entry.id   AF-A0A1S3QS45-F1
#
_cell.length_a   1.000
_cell.length_b   1.000
_cell.length_c   1.000
_cell.angle_alpha   90.00
_cell.angle_beta   90.00
_cell.angle_gamma   90.00
#
_symmetry.space_group_name_H-M   'P 1'
#
loop_
_entity.id
_entity.type
_entity.pdbx_description
1 polymer ?
#
loop_
_entity_poly.entity_id
_entity_poly.type
_entity_poly.pdbx_seq_one_letter_code
_entity_poly.pdbx_strand_id
1 'polypeptide(L)'
;VALDVIEELCYEMGLHRLEAVDEYAVFLVTKRGQNVRPLNKREYILDIATEAEPVDSDYSLWFRRVVWTQTLKFDNELCVTMHYNQVLPDYRKGLMNTLPRGKVSEQQFLQISKLSALQHRAKDIPFMPS
;
A
#
# COMPACT_ATOMS: atom_id res chain seq x y z
N VAL A 1 14.16 4.54 16.00
CA VAL A 1 12.77 4.12 16.32
C VAL A 1 11.95 4.01 15.04
N ALA A 2 10.73 3.49 15.08
CA ALA A 2 9.85 3.32 13.92
C ALA A 2 9.57 4.65 13.20
N LEU A 3 9.53 5.76 13.95
CA LEU A 3 9.45 7.11 13.37
C LEU A 3 10.57 7.39 12.37
N ASP A 4 11.82 7.10 12.73
CA ASP A 4 12.99 7.37 11.87
C ASP A 4 12.86 6.63 10.53
N VAL A 5 12.39 5.38 10.55
CA VAL A 5 12.14 4.58 9.33
C VAL A 5 10.99 5.16 8.51
N ILE A 6 9.94 5.65 9.16
CA ILE A 6 8.83 6.31 8.47
C ILE A 6 9.31 7.60 7.79
N GLU A 7 10.08 8.43 8.49
CA GLU A 7 10.62 9.68 7.99
C GLU A 7 11.57 9.46 6.81
N GLU A 8 12.47 8.47 6.90
CA GLU A 8 13.40 8.12 5.83
C GLU A 8 12.67 7.62 4.58
N LEU A 9 11.72 6.69 4.72
CA LEU A 9 10.93 6.20 3.59
C LEU A 9 10.06 7.31 2.97
N CYS A 10 9.47 8.18 3.79
CA CYS A 10 8.74 9.35 3.29
C CYS A 10 9.65 10.32 2.55
N TYR A 11 10.88 10.53 3.03
CA TYR A 11 11.85 11.39 2.39
C TYR A 11 12.23 10.89 0.99
N GLU A 12 12.54 9.60 0.85
CA GLU A 12 12.83 8.95 -0.45
C GLU A 12 11.64 9.04 -1.44
N MET A 13 10.41 9.04 -0.91
CA MET A 13 9.19 9.25 -1.69
C MET A 13 8.88 10.72 -2.01
N GLY A 14 9.72 11.69 -1.61
CA GLY A 14 9.49 13.13 -1.83
C GLY A 14 8.44 13.75 -0.90
N LEU A 15 8.14 13.11 0.22
CA LEU A 15 7.12 13.53 1.19
C LEU A 15 7.77 14.22 2.39
N HIS A 16 8.17 15.47 2.21
CA HIS A 16 8.95 16.21 3.21
C HIS A 16 8.11 16.98 4.24
N ARG A 17 6.78 17.01 4.08
CA ARG A 17 5.89 17.73 5.00
C ARG A 17 5.44 16.81 6.13
N LEU A 18 5.49 17.30 7.36
CA LEU A 18 5.09 16.54 8.55
C LEU A 18 3.66 15.99 8.43
N GLU A 19 2.74 16.78 7.88
CA GLU A 19 1.34 16.37 7.68
C GLU A 19 1.20 15.21 6.67
N ALA A 20 2.15 15.07 5.74
CA ALA A 20 2.19 13.94 4.83
C ALA A 20 2.82 12.71 5.50
N VAL A 21 3.90 12.90 6.28
CA VAL A 21 4.56 11.81 7.03
C VAL A 21 3.60 11.17 8.05
N ASP A 22 2.77 11.98 8.70
CA ASP A 22 1.79 11.52 9.69
C ASP A 22 0.70 10.60 9.14
N GLU A 23 0.57 10.51 7.82
CA GLU A 23 -0.36 9.58 7.17
C GLU A 23 0.17 8.16 7.05
N TYR A 24 1.41 7.88 7.46
CA TYR A 24 2.06 6.58 7.30
C TYR A 24 2.30 5.87 8.62
N ALA A 25 2.30 4.54 8.54
CA ALA A 25 2.61 3.66 9.66
C ALA A 25 3.37 2.41 9.19
N VAL A 26 4.13 1.82 10.11
CA VAL A 26 4.74 0.50 9.94
C VAL A 26 3.91 -0.53 10.70
N PHE A 27 3.73 -1.69 10.10
CA PHE A 27 3.00 -2.81 10.67
C PHE A 27 3.90 -4.02 10.79
N LEU A 28 3.88 -4.69 11.95
CA LEU A 28 4.36 -6.06 12.07
C LEU A 28 3.28 -7.01 11.55
N VAL A 29 3.66 -7.88 10.62
CA VAL A 29 2.79 -8.87 10.02
C VAL A 29 3.33 -10.26 10.30
N THR A 30 2.54 -11.10 10.95
CA THR A 30 2.87 -12.48 11.30
C THR A 30 1.77 -13.44 10.86
N LYS A 31 2.04 -14.74 10.97
CA LYS A 31 1.16 -15.84 10.58
C LYS A 31 0.68 -15.68 9.14
N ARG A 32 1.62 -15.38 8.23
CA ARG A 32 1.35 -15.19 6.78
C ARG A 32 0.23 -14.19 6.49
N GLY A 33 0.19 -13.08 7.23
CA GLY A 33 -0.78 -12.02 7.03
C GLY A 33 -2.07 -12.14 7.83
N GLN A 34 -2.22 -13.17 8.67
CA GLN A 34 -3.39 -13.29 9.54
C GLN A 34 -3.35 -12.33 10.73
N ASN A 35 -2.15 -11.98 11.19
CA ASN A 35 -1.98 -11.03 12.27
C ASN A 35 -1.25 -9.79 11.76
N VAL A 36 -1.85 -8.62 11.96
CA VAL A 36 -1.33 -7.33 11.49
C VAL A 36 -1.42 -6.36 12.66
N ARG A 37 -0.27 -5.95 13.19
CA ARG A 37 -0.17 -5.05 14.34
C ARG A 37 0.52 -3.75 13.92
N PRO A 38 -0.12 -2.58 14.06
CA PRO A 38 0.56 -1.30 13.87
C PRO A 38 1.62 -1.10 14.96
N LEU A 39 2.77 -0.56 14.57
CA LEU A 39 3.81 -0.16 15.51
C LEU A 39 3.56 1.27 15.99
N ASN A 40 3.79 1.49 17.28
CA ASN A 40 3.96 2.82 17.84
C ASN A 40 5.24 3.44 17.27
N LYS A 41 5.19 4.74 16.95
CA LYS A 41 6.32 5.52 16.42
C LYS A 41 7.59 5.45 17.30
N ARG A 42 7.46 5.15 18.60
CA ARG A 42 8.56 5.02 19.56
C ARG A 42 9.15 3.61 19.67
N GLU A 43 8.51 2.58 19.12
CA GLU A 43 9.06 1.21 19.10
C GLU A 43 10.31 1.16 18.21
N TYR A 44 11.34 0.39 18.60
CA TYR A 44 12.54 0.21 17.78
C TYR A 44 12.34 -0.97 16.83
N ILE A 45 12.53 -0.74 15.53
CA ILE A 45 12.32 -1.76 14.49
C ILE A 45 13.18 -3.02 14.73
N LEU A 46 14.42 -2.84 15.18
CA LEU A 46 15.33 -3.96 15.46
C LEU A 46 14.89 -4.79 16.66
N ASP A 47 14.33 -4.17 17.69
CA ASP A 47 13.78 -4.89 18.85
C ASP A 47 12.56 -5.71 18.42
N ILE A 48 11.68 -5.11 17.62
CA ILE A 48 10.51 -5.81 17.05
C ILE A 48 10.93 -7.00 16.19
N ALA A 49 11.95 -6.82 15.34
CA ALA A 49 12.49 -7.90 14.51
C ALA A 49 13.07 -9.04 15.36
N THR A 50 13.87 -8.69 16.38
CA THR A 50 14.51 -9.64 17.30
C THR A 50 13.48 -10.45 18.08
N GLU A 51 12.38 -9.83 18.51
CA GLU A 51 11.28 -10.50 19.20
C GLU A 51 10.42 -11.36 18.25
N ALA A 52 10.23 -10.93 17.00
CA ALA A 52 9.38 -11.63 16.03
C ALA A 52 10.04 -12.89 15.45
N GLU A 53 11.35 -12.83 15.14
CA GLU A 53 12.11 -13.90 14.48
C GLU A 53 11.94 -15.30 15.13
N PRO A 54 12.09 -15.48 16.46
CA PRO A 54 11.92 -16.80 17.08
C PRO A 54 10.45 -17.26 17.15
N VAL A 55 9.49 -16.35 17.04
CA VAL A 55 8.05 -16.65 17.12
C VAL A 55 7.50 -17.03 15.75
N ASP A 56 7.95 -16.33 14.71
CA ASP A 56 7.54 -16.51 13.33
C ASP A 56 8.64 -16.01 12.39
N SER A 57 9.43 -16.92 11.81
CA SER A 57 10.50 -16.57 10.86
C SER A 57 9.96 -16.05 9.51
N ASP A 58 8.67 -16.21 9.23
CA ASP A 58 8.00 -15.68 8.03
C ASP A 58 7.40 -14.28 8.29
N TYR A 59 7.76 -13.60 9.38
CA TYR A 59 7.27 -12.24 9.66
C TYR A 59 7.72 -11.25 8.59
N SER A 60 6.96 -10.15 8.49
CA SER A 60 7.34 -9.02 7.64
C SER A 60 6.93 -7.69 8.26
N LEU A 61 7.66 -6.64 7.90
CA LEU A 61 7.32 -5.27 8.27
C LEU A 61 6.74 -4.57 7.05
N TRP A 62 5.51 -4.08 7.16
CA TRP A 62 4.82 -3.41 6.07
C TRP A 62 4.71 -1.93 6.34
N PHE A 63 5.27 -1.12 5.46
CA PHE A 63 5.10 0.33 5.46
C PHE A 63 3.88 0.70 4.61
N ARG A 64 2.94 1.47 5.18
CA ARG A 64 1.66 1.78 4.53
C ARG A 64 1.19 3.19 4.82
N ARG A 65 0.51 3.79 3.84
CA ARG A 65 -0.32 4.99 4.03
C ARG A 65 -1.66 4.59 4.62
N VAL A 66 -1.98 5.09 5.81
CA VAL A 66 -3.19 4.76 6.56
C VAL A 66 -4.24 5.86 6.54
N VAL A 67 -3.84 7.09 6.22
CA VAL A 67 -4.73 8.26 6.08
C VAL A 67 -4.53 8.90 4.70
N TRP A 68 -5.60 9.39 4.07
CA TRP A 68 -5.57 9.96 2.73
C TRP A 68 -6.16 11.37 2.70
N THR A 69 -5.68 12.24 3.59
CA THR A 69 -6.07 13.66 3.68
C THR A 69 -5.26 14.54 2.73
N GLN A 70 -3.96 14.27 2.57
CA GLN A 70 -3.10 14.99 1.65
C GLN A 70 -3.39 14.58 0.20
N THR A 71 -3.33 15.55 -0.72
CA THR A 71 -3.52 15.30 -2.15
C THR A 71 -2.47 14.35 -2.70
N LEU A 72 -2.86 13.46 -3.60
CA LEU A 72 -1.91 12.61 -4.31
C LEU A 72 -0.96 13.45 -5.16
N LYS A 73 0.32 13.08 -5.13
CA LYS A 73 1.36 13.63 -5.98
C LYS A 73 1.88 12.54 -6.89
N PHE A 74 2.26 12.93 -8.11
CA PHE A 74 2.72 12.02 -9.16
C PHE A 74 4.09 12.46 -9.70
N ASP A 75 4.85 13.17 -8.88
CA ASP A 75 6.17 13.73 -9.18
C ASP A 75 7.32 12.80 -8.74
N ASN A 76 7.05 11.76 -7.94
CA ASN A 76 8.02 10.76 -7.50
C ASN A 76 7.55 9.34 -7.86
N GLU A 77 8.35 8.62 -8.65
CA GLU A 77 8.01 7.27 -9.15
C GLU A 77 7.86 6.24 -8.03
N LEU A 78 8.70 6.29 -7.00
CA LEU A 78 8.61 5.40 -5.84
C LEU A 78 7.30 5.62 -5.08
N CYS A 79 6.91 6.88 -4.86
CA CYS A 79 5.65 7.25 -4.21
C CYS A 79 4.44 6.72 -5.00
N VAL A 80 4.43 6.94 -6.32
CA VAL A 80 3.36 6.45 -7.21
C VAL A 80 3.28 4.93 -7.19
N THR A 81 4.42 4.25 -7.29
CA THR A 81 4.50 2.79 -7.26
C THR A 81 4.03 2.22 -5.93
N MET A 82 4.43 2.82 -4.81
CA MET A 82 4.02 2.42 -3.46
C MET A 82 2.51 2.55 -3.30
N HIS A 83 1.92 3.70 -3.62
CA HIS A 83 0.47 3.92 -3.50
C HIS A 83 -0.32 2.98 -4.40
N TYR A 84 0.13 2.80 -5.65
CA TYR A 84 -0.51 1.87 -6.59
C TYR A 84 -0.49 0.44 -6.05
N ASN A 85 0.67 -0.06 -5.63
CA ASN A 85 0.81 -1.42 -5.11
C ASN A 85 0.05 -1.64 -3.80
N GLN A 86 -0.11 -0.60 -2.98
CA GLN A 86 -0.90 -0.69 -1.76
C GLN A 86 -2.40 -0.84 -2.04
N VAL A 87 -2.96 -0.11 -3.01
CA VAL A 87 -4.41 -0.12 -3.31
C VAL A 87 -4.80 -1.28 -4.23
N LEU A 88 -3.86 -1.76 -5.05
CA LEU A 88 -4.11 -2.76 -6.08
C LEU A 88 -4.79 -4.06 -5.58
N PRO A 89 -4.39 -4.68 -4.45
CA PRO A 89 -5.05 -5.89 -3.96
C PRO A 89 -6.53 -5.67 -3.63
N ASP A 90 -6.87 -4.53 -3.03
CA ASP A 90 -8.23 -4.21 -2.62
C ASP A 90 -9.11 -3.86 -3.82
N TYR A 91 -8.55 -3.16 -4.81
CA TYR A 91 -9.21 -2.96 -6.10
C TYR A 91 -9.52 -4.30 -6.79
N ARG A 92 -8.55 -5.22 -6.86
CA ARG A 92 -8.74 -6.55 -7.46
C ARG A 92 -9.75 -7.42 -6.73
N LYS A 93 -9.89 -7.26 -5.41
CA LYS A 93 -10.94 -7.90 -4.61
C LYS A 93 -12.30 -7.23 -4.76
N GLY A 94 -12.40 -6.14 -5.53
CA GLY A 94 -13.63 -5.39 -5.74
C GLY A 94 -14.03 -4.49 -4.57
N LEU A 95 -13.16 -4.31 -3.56
CA LEU A 95 -13.46 -3.52 -2.35
C LEU A 95 -13.55 -2.01 -2.63
N MET A 96 -13.03 -1.58 -3.80
CA MET A 96 -13.07 -0.19 -4.25
C MET A 96 -14.28 0.12 -5.15
N ASN A 97 -15.16 -0.86 -5.39
CA ASN A 97 -16.33 -0.69 -6.24
C ASN A 97 -17.61 -0.68 -5.39
N THR A 98 -18.32 0.45 -5.38
CA THR A 98 -19.70 0.48 -4.88
C THR A 98 -20.63 0.06 -6.02
N LEU A 99 -21.42 -1.01 -5.81
CA LEU A 99 -22.43 -1.48 -6.76
C LEU A 99 -23.83 -1.16 -6.23
N PRO A 100 -24.44 -0.03 -6.64
CA PRO A 100 -25.84 0.23 -6.31
C PRO A 100 -26.70 -0.92 -6.84
N ARG A 101 -27.39 -1.63 -5.93
CA ARG A 101 -28.28 -2.76 -6.27
C ARG A 101 -27.58 -3.94 -6.98
N GLY A 102 -26.27 -4.09 -6.79
CA GLY A 102 -25.50 -5.22 -7.36
C GLY A 102 -25.32 -5.20 -8.87
N LYS A 103 -25.62 -4.08 -9.54
CA LYS A 103 -25.43 -3.92 -10.99
C LYS A 103 -24.33 -2.90 -11.26
N VAL A 104 -23.50 -3.22 -12.26
CA VAL A 104 -22.48 -2.31 -12.80
C VAL A 104 -23.17 -1.43 -13.84
N SER A 105 -23.08 -0.11 -13.69
CA SER A 105 -23.52 0.82 -14.75
C SER A 105 -22.57 0.75 -15.96
N GLU A 106 -23.05 1.13 -17.15
CA GLU A 106 -22.21 1.17 -18.35
C GLU A 106 -20.96 2.05 -18.16
N GLN A 107 -21.11 3.20 -17.49
CA GLN A 107 -19.99 4.08 -17.16
C GLN A 107 -18.96 3.39 -16.27
N GLN A 108 -19.39 2.66 -15.25
CA GLN A 108 -18.48 1.90 -14.38
C GLN A 108 -17.81 0.76 -15.14
N PHE A 109 -18.54 0.07 -16.02
CA PHE A 109 -17.98 -0.98 -16.87
C PHE A 109 -16.85 -0.45 -17.75
N LEU A 110 -17.04 0.71 -18.38
CA LEU A 110 -16.00 1.36 -19.18
C LEU A 110 -14.78 1.77 -18.35
N GLN A 111 -14.98 2.29 -17.14
CA GLN A 111 -13.88 2.64 -16.22
C GLN A 111 -13.08 1.40 -15.80
N ILE A 112 -13.76 0.33 -15.38
CA ILE A 112 -13.11 -0.94 -15.00
C ILE A 112 -12.36 -1.52 -16.18
N SER A 113 -12.95 -1.51 -17.38
CA SER A 113 -12.31 -1.99 -18.61
C SER A 113 -11.02 -1.21 -18.93
N LYS A 114 -11.07 0.13 -18.81
CA LYS A 114 -9.90 0.99 -19.02
C LYS A 114 -8.80 0.71 -17.99
N LEU A 115 -9.15 0.62 -16.71
CA LEU A 115 -8.19 0.32 -15.63
C LEU A 115 -7.55 -1.06 -15.81
N SER A 116 -8.33 -2.07 -16.21
CA SER A 116 -7.84 -3.41 -16.51
C SER A 116 -6.84 -3.42 -17.67
N ALA A 117 -7.13 -2.68 -18.76
CA ALA A 117 -6.21 -2.56 -19.89
C ALA A 117 -4.90 -1.85 -19.49
N LEU A 118 -4.99 -0.75 -18.73
CA LEU A 118 -3.81 -0.04 -18.20
C LEU A 118 -2.98 -0.94 -17.29
N GLN A 119 -3.63 -1.71 -16.42
CA GLN A 119 -2.97 -2.65 -15.53
C GLN A 119 -2.30 -3.79 -16.28
N HIS A 120 -2.91 -4.30 -17.35
CA HIS A 120 -2.28 -5.30 -18.22
C HIS A 120 -1.01 -4.74 -18.85
N ARG A 121 -1.10 -3.53 -19.43
CA ARG A 121 0.04 -2.83 -20.04
C ARG A 121 1.17 -2.58 -19.03
N ALA A 122 0.84 -2.19 -17.81
CA ALA A 122 1.83 -1.88 -16.77
C ALA A 122 2.60 -3.11 -16.23
N LYS A 123 2.18 -4.34 -16.56
CA LYS A 123 2.90 -5.56 -16.16
C LYS A 123 4.06 -5.94 -17.09
N ASP A 124 4.31 -5.18 -18.17
CA ASP A 124 5.29 -5.50 -19.22
C ASP A 124 5.19 -6.96 -19.71
N ILE A 125 3.97 -7.50 -19.78
CA ILE A 125 3.73 -8.84 -20.32
C ILE A 125 3.81 -8.72 -21.86
N PRO A 126 4.76 -9.40 -22.53
CA PRO A 126 4.97 -9.26 -23.98
C PRO A 126 3.90 -9.95 -24.83
N PHE A 127 2.96 -10.68 -24.21
CA PHE A 127 1.88 -11.39 -24.90
C PHE A 127 0.60 -10.55 -24.93
N MET A 128 -0.12 -10.62 -26.05
CA MET A 128 -1.49 -10.09 -26.11
C MET A 128 -2.40 -10.85 -25.12
N PRO A 129 -3.37 -10.16 -24.49
CA PRO A 129 -4.37 -10.84 -23.69
C PRO A 129 -5.17 -11.81 -24.58
N SER A 130 -5.27 -13.07 -24.15
CA SER A 130 -6.12 -14.12 -24.74
C SER A 130 -7.55 -14.06 -24.21
#